data_AF-A0AAN1PK47-F1
#
_entry.id   AF-A0AAN1PK47-F1
#
_cell.length_a   1.000
_cell.length_b   1.000
_cell.length_c   1.000
_cell.angle_alpha   90.00
_cell.angle_beta   90.00
_cell.angle_gamma   90.00
#
_symmetry.space_group_name_H-M   'P 1'
#
loop_
_entity.id
_entity.type
_entity.pdbx_description
1 polymer ?
#
loop_
_entity_poly.entity_id
_entity_poly.type
_entity_poly.pdbx_seq_one_letter_code
_entity_poly.pdbx_strand_id
1 'polypeptide(L)' 'MTDDEARMLTGTELDPQKLYMQVEGLKDVLKLAVSGLPPQSLQNLREALEKVCAGSVEIPGMAEALQIVKEHSPAASHLQ' A
#
# COMPACT_ATOMS: atom_id res chain seq x y z
N MET A 1 10.68 20.44 -36.57
CA MET A 1 10.07 19.45 -35.66
C MET A 1 9.28 18.50 -36.54
N THR A 2 9.77 17.29 -36.68
CA THR A 2 9.15 16.23 -37.47
C THR A 2 8.22 15.41 -36.57
N ASP A 3 7.06 15.00 -37.09
CA ASP A 3 6.01 14.23 -36.39
C ASP A 3 6.49 12.96 -35.66
N ASP A 4 7.71 12.50 -35.92
CA ASP A 4 8.32 11.35 -35.24
C ASP A 4 8.70 11.62 -33.78
N GLU A 5 9.00 12.87 -33.39
CA GLU A 5 9.34 13.18 -31.99
C GLU A 5 8.09 13.23 -31.10
N ALA A 6 6.91 13.49 -31.67
CA ALA A 6 5.64 13.46 -30.94
C ALA A 6 5.17 12.02 -30.66
N ARG A 7 5.51 11.04 -31.51
CA ARG A 7 5.19 9.62 -31.31
C ARG A 7 6.09 8.93 -30.29
N MET A 8 7.30 9.45 -30.04
CA MET A 8 8.16 8.94 -28.98
C MET A 8 7.73 9.38 -27.57
N LEU A 9 6.74 10.28 -27.46
CA LEU A 9 6.15 10.73 -26.20
C LEU A 9 4.85 10.00 -25.82
N THR A 10 4.32 9.12 -26.68
CA THR A 10 3.24 8.19 -26.28
C THR A 10 3.84 7.05 -25.48
N GLY A 11 4.42 7.40 -24.32
CA GLY A 11 4.85 6.45 -23.31
C GLY A 11 3.67 5.55 -22.96
N THR A 12 3.83 4.25 -23.25
CA THR A 12 3.01 3.12 -22.80
C THR A 12 1.74 3.53 -22.07
N GLU A 13 0.61 3.53 -22.78
CA GLU A 13 -0.71 3.57 -22.14
C GLU A 13 -0.72 2.51 -21.04
N LEU A 14 -0.80 2.96 -19.79
CA LEU A 14 -0.87 2.07 -18.65
C LEU A 14 -2.20 1.32 -18.74
N ASP A 15 -2.14 0.05 -19.13
CA ASP A 15 -3.30 -0.84 -19.16
C ASP A 15 -3.95 -0.87 -17.76
N PRO A 16 -5.16 -0.31 -17.60
CA PRO A 16 -5.79 -0.19 -16.28
C PRO A 16 -6.03 -1.54 -15.61
N GLN A 17 -6.21 -2.61 -16.39
CA GLN A 17 -6.39 -3.96 -15.86
C GLN A 17 -5.07 -4.50 -15.30
N LYS A 18 -3.95 -4.26 -15.99
CA LYS A 18 -2.63 -4.65 -15.48
C LYS A 18 -2.26 -3.89 -14.22
N LEU A 19 -2.54 -2.59 -14.18
CA LEU A 19 -2.32 -1.79 -12.97
C LEU A 19 -3.16 -2.31 -11.80
N TYR A 20 -4.44 -2.59 -12.02
CA TYR A 20 -5.30 -3.17 -11.00
C TYR A 20 -4.75 -4.50 -10.47
N MET A 21 -4.38 -5.43 -11.35
CA MET A 21 -3.81 -6.71 -10.96
C MET A 21 -2.50 -6.57 -10.17
N GLN A 22 -1.65 -5.61 -10.54
CA GLN A 22 -0.42 -5.32 -9.81
C GLN A 22 -0.72 -4.80 -8.40
N VAL A 23 -1.66 -3.88 -8.27
CA VAL A 23 -2.08 -3.33 -6.97
C VAL A 23 -2.66 -4.42 -6.07
N GLU A 24 -3.55 -5.28 -6.60
CA GLU A 24 -4.09 -6.40 -5.83
C GLU A 24 -3.00 -7.41 -5.43
N GLY A 25 -2.07 -7.73 -6.34
CA GLY A 25 -0.93 -8.59 -6.02
C GLY A 25 -0.05 -8.02 -4.90
N LEU A 26 0.21 -6.71 -4.90
CA LEU A 26 0.95 -6.04 -3.81
C LEU A 26 0.21 -6.08 -2.48
N LYS A 27 -1.12 -5.95 -2.49
CA LYS A 27 -1.95 -6.09 -1.28
C LYS A 27 -1.85 -7.51 -0.71
N ASP A 28 -1.88 -8.53 -1.56
CA ASP A 28 -1.78 -9.91 -1.11
C ASP A 28 -0.39 -10.24 -0.54
N VAL A 29 0.68 -9.71 -1.15
CA VAL A 29 2.03 -9.80 -0.57
C VAL A 29 2.09 -9.10 0.78
N LEU A 30 1.48 -7.92 0.93
CA LEU A 30 1.43 -7.22 2.21
C LEU A 30 0.68 -8.02 3.26
N LYS A 31 -0.50 -8.57 2.96
CA LYS A 31 -1.27 -9.44 3.87
C LYS A 31 -0.43 -10.64 4.34
N LEU A 32 0.26 -11.29 3.41
CA LEU A 32 1.14 -12.42 3.74
C LEU A 32 2.28 -11.98 4.67
N ALA A 33 2.95 -10.86 4.35
CA ALA A 33 4.05 -10.34 5.15
C ALA A 33 3.60 -10.00 6.58
N VAL A 34 2.47 -9.29 6.74
CA VAL A 34 1.97 -8.89 8.07
C VAL A 34 1.51 -10.10 8.89
N SER A 35 0.97 -11.15 8.25
CA SER A 35 0.55 -12.38 8.95
C SER A 35 1.70 -13.10 9.65
N GLY A 36 2.94 -12.92 9.18
CA GLY A 36 4.14 -13.53 9.75
C GLY A 36 4.87 -12.66 10.77
N LEU A 37 4.42 -11.42 11.00
CA LEU A 37 5.10 -10.50 11.92
C LEU A 37 4.70 -10.78 13.38
N PRO A 38 5.64 -10.66 14.33
CA PRO A 38 5.31 -10.73 15.74
C PRO A 38 4.46 -9.53 16.17
N PRO A 39 3.65 -9.64 17.25
CA PRO A 39 2.72 -8.59 17.67
C PRO A 39 3.36 -7.21 17.87
N GLN A 40 4.56 -7.14 18.46
CA GLN A 40 5.26 -5.87 18.66
C GLN A 40 5.65 -5.21 17.33
N SER A 41 6.08 -5.99 16.34
CA SER A 41 6.41 -5.48 15.00
C SER A 41 5.16 -5.00 14.27
N LEU A 42 4.03 -5.70 14.41
CA LEU A 42 2.73 -5.26 13.89
C LEU A 42 2.29 -3.93 14.51
N GLN A 43 2.43 -3.78 15.82
CA GLN A 43 2.11 -2.54 16.53
C GLN A 43 3.01 -1.39 16.05
N ASN A 44 4.32 -1.61 15.96
CA ASN A 44 5.26 -0.59 15.46
C ASN A 44 4.94 -0.18 14.00
N LEU A 45 4.61 -1.14 13.15
CA LEU A 45 4.24 -0.90 11.76
C LEU A 45 2.93 -0.10 11.67
N ARG A 46 1.94 -0.45 12.49
CA ARG A 46 0.67 0.27 12.60
C ARG A 46 0.91 1.73 12.98
N GLU A 47 1.67 1.98 14.03
CA GLU A 47 1.96 3.36 14.49
C GLU A 47 2.71 4.18 13.44
N ALA A 48 3.65 3.55 12.72
CA ALA A 48 4.35 4.20 11.62
C ALA A 48 3.37 4.58 10.48
N LEU A 49 2.48 3.68 10.09
CA LEU A 49 1.47 3.93 9.07
C LEU A 49 0.43 4.96 9.50
N GLU A 50 0.03 4.97 10.78
CA GLU A 50 -0.87 6.00 11.34
C GLU A 50 -0.24 7.39 11.27
N LYS A 51 1.06 7.52 11.58
CA LYS A 51 1.80 8.80 11.45
C LYS A 51 1.88 9.27 10.00
N VAL A 52 2.11 8.35 9.07
CA VAL A 52 2.16 8.67 7.63
C VAL A 52 0.78 9.12 7.14
N CYS A 53 -0.28 8.40 7.50
CA CYS A 53 -1.66 8.75 7.09
C CYS A 53 -2.17 10.04 7.74
N ALA A 54 -1.65 10.42 8.91
CA ALA A 54 -1.97 11.70 9.56
C ALA A 54 -1.19 12.89 8.96
N GLY A 55 -0.22 12.62 8.08
CA GLY A 55 0.53 13.66 7.38
C GLY A 55 -0.34 14.47 6.42
N SER A 56 0.14 15.65 6.04
CA SER A 56 -0.57 16.55 5.11
C SER A 56 -0.50 16.11 3.65
N VAL A 57 0.38 15.15 3.32
CA VAL A 57 0.53 14.62 1.96
C VAL A 57 -0.10 13.23 1.91
N GLU A 58 -1.16 13.11 1.12
CA GLU A 58 -1.76 11.81 0.83
C GLU A 58 -0.81 10.98 -0.03
N ILE A 59 -0.44 9.79 0.47
CA ILE A 59 0.36 8.82 -0.27
C ILE A 59 -0.59 7.71 -0.74
N PRO A 60 -0.73 7.49 -2.07
CA PRO A 60 -1.60 6.45 -2.60
C PRO A 60 -1.31 5.07 -2.00
N GLY A 61 -2.35 4.36 -1.58
CA GLY A 61 -2.25 3.02 -1.02
C GLY A 61 -1.87 2.95 0.46
N MET A 62 -1.52 4.06 1.13
CA MET A 62 -1.16 4.02 2.55
C MET A 62 -2.36 3.76 3.47
N ALA A 63 -3.54 4.30 3.14
CA ALA A 63 -4.75 4.04 3.91
C ALA A 63 -5.14 2.56 3.86
N GLU A 64 -5.07 1.94 2.69
CA GLU A 64 -5.30 0.52 2.50
C GLU A 64 -4.25 -0.33 3.20
N ALA A 65 -2.96 0.05 3.14
CA ALA A 65 -1.90 -0.63 3.86
C ALA A 65 -2.12 -0.59 5.39
N LEU A 66 -2.52 0.56 5.92
CA LEU A 66 -2.88 0.71 7.32
C LEU A 66 -4.06 -0.19 7.71
N GLN A 67 -5.08 -0.25 6.86
CA GLN A 67 -6.24 -1.11 7.09
C GLN A 67 -5.85 -2.60 7.15
N ILE A 68 -5.01 -3.07 6.22
CA ILE A 68 -4.49 -4.44 6.22
C ILE A 68 -3.75 -4.75 7.53
N VAL A 69 -2.89 -3.83 8.00
CA VAL A 69 -2.15 -4.02 9.26
C VAL A 69 -3.09 -4.03 10.47
N LYS A 70 -4.13 -3.18 10.50
CA LYS A 70 -5.12 -3.15 11.59
C LYS A 70 -5.93 -4.44 11.68
N GLU A 71 -6.21 -5.10 10.57
CA GLU A 71 -6.91 -6.39 10.55
C GLU A 71 -6.05 -7.52 11.13
N HIS A 72 -4.73 -7.43 11.00
CA HIS A 72 -3.78 -8.44 11.47
C HIS A 72 -3.18 -8.16 12.84
N SER A 73 -3.25 -6.91 13.29
CA SER A 73 -2.95 -6.54 14.67
C SER A 73 -4.27 -6.57 15.43
N PRO A 74 -4.66 -7.67 16.12
CA PRO A 74 -5.79 -7.61 17.03
C PRO A 74 -5.53 -6.43 17.93
N ALA A 75 -6.40 -5.41 17.85
CA ALA A 75 -6.29 -4.22 18.68
C ALA A 75 -6.01 -4.74 20.07
N ALA A 76 -4.84 -4.37 20.64
CA ALA A 76 -4.33 -4.92 21.88
C ALA A 76 -5.54 -5.13 22.77
N SER A 77 -5.96 -6.39 22.89
CA SER A 77 -7.04 -6.73 23.77
C SER A 77 -6.41 -6.39 25.09
N HIS A 78 -6.70 -5.19 25.57
CA HIS A 78 -6.65 -4.83 26.96
C HIS A 78 -7.70 -5.72 27.62
N LEU A 79 -7.37 -7.01 27.65
CA LEU A 79 -8.01 -8.03 28.42
C LEU A 79 -7.40 -7.89 29.81
N GLN A 80 -8.31 -7.63 30.74
CA GLN A 80 -8.28 -7.96 32.16
C GLN A 80 -7.77 -6.87 33.11
#